data_AF-A0AAW1MXR4-F1
#
_entry.id   AF-A0AAW1MXR4-F1
#
_cell.length_a   1.000
_cell.length_b   1.000
_cell.length_c   1.000
_cell.angle_alpha   90.00
_cell.angle_beta   90.00
_cell.angle_gamma   90.00
#
_symmetry.space_group_name_H-M   'P 1'
#
loop_
_entity.id
_entity.type
_entity.pdbx_description
1 polymer ?
#
loop_
_entity_poly.entity_id
_entity_poly.type
_entity_poly.pdbx_seq_one_letter_code
_entity_poly.pdbx_strand_id
1 'polypeptide(L)'
;MSYRKFDPDHATLLPSQPITSLVPSHVGQEVVDEEVEAYLIECRKFILPGEDLSLCQYYEDRLRINGVTVGDRHLLSSPLFELHSVEVFPETEKSCYIYGEISLTDGKGNSIILYKKNKDEAEWIEEDDNELSITDHITIVPLKYKKVSVRLMDRNLSSISVVNRSFNVESSTSDFWSLKHHTVYGNGGYVTVYYRSIFAAVVADFDLTLYKEVSNTDDNGAEIYGVVRARRDSPFAGDRVKFDLTLFDKEEDEAVRVEYGESVELSRNQLIVPTCSSLSLFLKLFDSNTDSTVAKIIVKLEAFKPYTPIHEVWSDDNMWSAVVHVSWSLLDDFLDRYDTPKIENLSIEKLSLTSHNESYSTLPLQMLVEIYSISINHSAENDGFSGTITVRDDDGVSYVFKEDDLVHDICLWWPSRCFKAPNFRMNLKLLYREGITACHGYLDLSYQPEHLNKKLCSVIRSNLSFVTIYYSVFRKCLQGNVFIKFISPGSAPMDVDGSIFAQTSNFEETSYDKYFYRNVLFKVPDHITYYCESESYLPLQKSVIVGPIDGSVIITTDVVVYKAFARYNDAVLRGDMKFKVGHDETKIIMSQGYEIIVTLQWVYV
;
A
#
# COMPACT_ATOMS: atom_id res chain seq x y z
N MET A 1 -2.62 -23.26 -31.02
CA MET A 1 -2.26 -22.05 -31.80
C MET A 1 -0.79 -22.17 -32.17
N SER A 2 -0.46 -22.13 -33.46
CA SER A 2 0.86 -22.43 -34.00
C SER A 2 1.78 -21.20 -33.96
N TYR A 3 2.88 -21.27 -33.22
CA TYR A 3 3.96 -20.28 -33.28
C TYR A 3 4.71 -20.40 -34.62
N ARG A 4 4.84 -19.27 -35.33
CA ARG A 4 5.69 -19.16 -36.53
C ARG A 4 7.14 -18.86 -36.11
N LYS A 5 8.07 -19.60 -36.71
CA LYS A 5 9.52 -19.39 -36.66
C LYS A 5 9.90 -18.06 -37.34
N PHE A 6 10.85 -17.36 -36.74
CA PHE A 6 11.56 -16.21 -37.31
C PHE A 6 12.69 -16.73 -38.22
N ASP A 7 12.82 -16.17 -39.43
CA ASP A 7 13.87 -16.48 -40.40
C ASP A 7 14.69 -15.19 -40.65
N PRO A 8 16.00 -15.15 -40.33
CA PRO A 8 16.78 -13.93 -40.37
C PRO A 8 17.70 -13.91 -41.61
N ASP A 9 17.15 -13.73 -42.81
CA ASP A 9 17.95 -13.43 -44.00
C ASP A 9 17.09 -12.75 -45.07
N HIS A 10 17.10 -11.42 -45.13
CA HIS A 10 17.07 -10.63 -46.36
C HIS A 10 17.11 -9.12 -46.08
N ALA A 11 18.33 -8.58 -46.05
CA ALA A 11 18.59 -7.18 -46.33
C ALA A 11 18.66 -7.00 -47.86
N THR A 12 17.90 -6.06 -48.42
CA THR A 12 18.20 -5.51 -49.75
C THR A 12 18.09 -3.99 -49.71
N LEU A 13 19.11 -3.37 -50.30
CA LEU A 13 19.47 -1.96 -50.28
C LEU A 13 18.95 -1.24 -51.54
N LEU A 14 18.68 0.08 -51.37
CA LEU A 14 18.67 1.21 -52.34
C LEU A 14 17.36 1.55 -53.10
N PRO A 15 17.19 2.81 -53.61
CA PRO A 15 17.92 4.07 -53.36
C PRO A 15 17.04 5.28 -52.98
N SER A 16 17.70 6.28 -52.41
CA SER A 16 17.25 7.67 -52.21
C SER A 16 16.96 8.43 -53.51
N GLN A 17 15.95 9.31 -53.54
CA GLN A 17 16.00 10.68 -54.12
C GLN A 17 14.79 11.55 -53.67
N PRO A 18 14.91 12.90 -53.71
CA PRO A 18 14.24 13.82 -52.79
C PRO A 18 13.04 14.54 -53.41
N ILE A 19 12.01 14.85 -52.61
CA ILE A 19 10.95 15.78 -53.02
C ILE A 19 10.60 16.74 -51.88
N THR A 20 11.09 17.97 -52.09
CA THR A 20 10.55 19.31 -51.76
C THR A 20 9.42 19.46 -50.75
N SER A 21 9.75 20.24 -49.71
CA SER A 21 8.97 21.28 -49.02
C SER A 21 7.50 21.47 -49.39
N LEU A 22 6.63 21.32 -48.39
CA LEU A 22 5.44 22.15 -48.21
C LEU A 22 5.21 22.35 -46.71
N VAL A 23 5.39 23.60 -46.27
CA VAL A 23 5.03 24.11 -44.95
C VAL A 23 3.51 24.18 -44.85
N PRO A 24 2.92 23.81 -43.70
CA PRO A 24 1.91 24.66 -43.11
C PRO A 24 2.35 25.13 -41.74
N SER A 25 2.48 26.46 -41.66
CA SER A 25 2.62 27.25 -40.46
C SER A 25 1.30 27.29 -39.68
N HIS A 26 1.43 27.32 -38.35
CA HIS A 26 0.42 27.61 -37.33
C HIS A 26 -0.63 26.52 -37.05
N VAL A 27 -0.56 25.96 -35.83
CA VAL A 27 -1.58 26.02 -34.76
C VAL A 27 -1.13 25.10 -33.61
N GLY A 28 -1.15 25.59 -32.38
CA GLY A 28 -1.12 24.74 -31.18
C GLY A 28 -0.13 25.15 -30.08
N GLN A 29 0.04 26.43 -29.78
CA GLN A 29 0.82 26.89 -28.63
C GLN A 29 0.16 28.13 -28.04
N GLU A 30 -1.02 27.98 -27.41
CA GLU A 30 -1.64 29.07 -26.61
C GLU A 30 -2.83 28.67 -25.71
N VAL A 31 -3.04 27.39 -25.36
CA VAL A 31 -4.12 26.99 -24.42
C VAL A 31 -3.59 26.62 -23.01
N VAL A 32 -2.28 26.51 -22.84
CA VAL A 32 -1.67 26.05 -21.57
C VAL A 32 -1.47 27.18 -20.57
N ASP A 33 -1.31 28.43 -21.02
CA ASP A 33 -1.03 29.55 -20.11
C ASP A 33 -2.26 30.05 -19.34
N GLU A 34 -3.47 29.93 -19.90
CA GLU A 34 -4.69 30.43 -19.22
C GLU A 34 -5.13 29.54 -18.04
N GLU A 35 -5.03 28.21 -18.14
CA GLU A 35 -5.37 27.31 -17.02
C GLU A 35 -4.34 27.37 -15.90
N VAL A 36 -3.05 27.46 -16.25
CA VAL A 36 -1.97 27.62 -15.26
C VAL A 36 -2.08 28.98 -14.56
N GLU A 37 -2.38 30.06 -15.30
CA GLU A 37 -2.61 31.36 -14.67
C GLU A 37 -3.92 31.40 -13.86
N ALA A 38 -4.99 30.76 -14.31
CA ALA A 38 -6.22 30.65 -13.50
C ALA A 38 -5.95 29.95 -12.17
N TYR A 39 -5.18 28.86 -12.18
CA TYR A 39 -4.77 28.12 -10.99
C TYR A 39 -3.83 28.94 -10.08
N LEU A 40 -2.88 29.67 -10.65
CA LEU A 40 -1.96 30.54 -9.88
C LEU A 40 -2.70 31.73 -9.27
N ILE A 41 -3.66 32.32 -9.99
CA ILE A 41 -4.55 33.37 -9.48
C ILE A 41 -5.39 32.84 -8.31
N GLU A 42 -5.89 31.61 -8.41
CA GLU A 42 -6.64 30.97 -7.33
C GLU A 42 -5.77 30.69 -6.11
N CYS A 43 -4.57 30.15 -6.29
CA CYS A 43 -3.61 29.93 -5.18
C CYS A 43 -3.23 31.24 -4.46
N ARG A 44 -3.07 32.35 -5.20
CA ARG A 44 -2.75 33.67 -4.64
C ARG A 44 -3.87 34.27 -3.78
N LYS A 45 -5.12 33.80 -3.92
CA LYS A 45 -6.25 34.26 -3.08
C LYS A 45 -6.22 33.68 -1.66
N PHE A 46 -5.48 32.59 -1.43
CA PHE A 46 -5.41 31.91 -0.14
C PHE A 46 -4.19 32.31 0.70
N ILE A 47 -3.33 33.19 0.20
CA ILE A 47 -2.16 33.69 0.92
C ILE A 47 -2.59 34.84 1.82
N LEU A 48 -2.54 34.62 3.13
CA LEU A 48 -2.80 35.66 4.12
C LEU A 48 -1.72 36.77 4.01
N PRO A 49 -2.06 38.05 4.24
CA PRO A 49 -1.08 39.13 4.18
C PRO A 49 0.03 38.92 5.23
N GLY A 50 1.23 38.57 4.79
CA GLY A 50 2.40 38.37 5.66
C GLY A 50 3.15 37.04 5.47
N GLU A 51 2.64 36.10 4.69
CA GLU A 51 3.32 34.84 4.41
C GLU A 51 4.34 34.93 3.25
N ASP A 52 5.39 34.12 3.35
CA ASP A 52 6.60 34.19 2.52
C ASP A 52 6.36 33.78 1.06
N LEU A 53 6.60 34.72 0.13
CA LEU A 53 6.45 34.58 -1.33
C LEU A 53 7.37 33.50 -1.93
N SER A 54 8.33 32.98 -1.16
CA SER A 54 9.27 31.93 -1.57
C SER A 54 8.58 30.63 -2.01
N LEU A 55 7.41 30.31 -1.44
CA LEU A 55 6.65 29.11 -1.81
C LEU A 55 6.02 29.23 -3.21
N CYS A 56 5.44 30.39 -3.54
CA CYS A 56 4.90 30.66 -4.88
C CYS A 56 5.99 30.67 -5.94
N GLN A 57 7.14 31.28 -5.64
CA GLN A 57 8.29 31.31 -6.56
C GLN A 57 8.80 29.88 -6.86
N TYR A 58 8.85 29.02 -5.85
CA TYR A 58 9.21 27.60 -6.00
C TYR A 58 8.23 26.82 -6.91
N TYR A 59 6.93 27.12 -6.84
CA TYR A 59 5.92 26.51 -7.71
C TYR A 59 5.93 27.06 -9.14
N GLU A 60 6.13 28.37 -9.30
CA GLU A 60 6.30 29.00 -10.62
C GLU A 60 7.52 28.44 -11.37
N ASP A 61 8.63 28.23 -10.67
CA ASP A 61 9.83 27.64 -11.25
C ASP A 61 9.64 26.16 -11.60
N ARG A 62 8.86 25.39 -10.83
CA ARG A 62 8.57 23.98 -11.15
C ARG A 62 7.58 23.78 -12.31
N LEU A 63 6.58 24.65 -12.43
CA LEU A 63 5.59 24.59 -13.50
C LEU A 63 6.17 25.08 -14.83
N ARG A 64 7.04 26.10 -14.82
CA ARG A 64 7.67 26.64 -16.04
C ARG A 64 8.79 25.76 -16.63
N ILE A 65 9.47 24.93 -15.84
CA ILE A 65 10.63 24.15 -16.32
C ILE A 65 10.22 22.91 -17.16
N ASN A 66 8.97 22.43 -17.12
CA ASN A 66 8.57 21.22 -17.84
C ASN A 66 7.25 21.44 -18.59
N GLY A 67 7.31 21.81 -19.87
CA GLY A 67 6.17 21.74 -20.82
C GLY A 67 5.65 20.33 -21.10
N VAL A 68 5.53 19.50 -20.06
CA VAL A 68 4.99 18.15 -20.00
C VAL A 68 3.79 18.26 -19.08
N THR A 69 2.61 17.91 -19.58
CA THR A 69 1.39 17.69 -18.77
C THR A 69 1.76 17.00 -17.47
N VAL A 70 1.61 17.69 -16.34
CA VAL A 70 2.02 17.21 -15.01
C VAL A 70 1.18 15.99 -14.70
N GLY A 71 1.73 14.80 -14.90
CA GLY A 71 1.12 13.57 -14.41
C GLY A 71 1.12 13.52 -12.89
N ASP A 72 0.26 12.71 -12.31
CA ASP A 72 0.10 12.64 -10.86
C ASP A 72 1.40 12.17 -10.18
N ARG A 73 1.81 12.90 -9.13
CA ARG A 73 2.92 12.47 -8.27
C ARG A 73 2.48 11.26 -7.47
N HIS A 74 3.38 10.30 -7.31
CA HIS A 74 3.16 9.18 -6.41
C HIS A 74 2.86 9.63 -4.97
N LEU A 75 2.13 8.78 -4.26
CA LEU A 75 1.81 8.90 -2.84
C LEU A 75 2.35 7.67 -2.12
N LEU A 76 3.01 7.87 -0.98
CA LEU A 76 3.43 6.75 -0.14
C LEU A 76 2.23 6.09 0.52
N SER A 77 2.37 4.81 0.80
CA SER A 77 1.31 3.99 1.37
C SER A 77 1.89 2.85 2.17
N SER A 78 1.06 2.24 3.02
CA SER A 78 1.43 1.08 3.81
C SER A 78 0.30 0.05 3.83
N PRO A 79 0.62 -1.24 4.03
CA PRO A 79 -0.39 -2.25 4.25
C PRO A 79 -0.91 -2.14 5.69
N LEU A 80 -2.20 -1.84 5.84
CA LEU A 80 -2.86 -1.57 7.13
C LEU A 80 -3.98 -2.57 7.40
N PHE A 81 -4.16 -2.87 8.68
CA PHE A 81 -5.30 -3.57 9.24
C PHE A 81 -6.13 -2.59 10.07
N GLU A 82 -7.44 -2.63 9.94
CA GLU A 82 -8.39 -1.86 10.76
C GLU A 82 -9.38 -2.83 11.42
N LEU A 83 -9.45 -2.79 12.75
CA LEU A 83 -10.54 -3.41 13.50
C LEU A 83 -11.78 -2.50 13.39
N HIS A 84 -12.82 -3.00 12.74
CA HIS A 84 -14.02 -2.23 12.48
C HIS A 84 -15.00 -2.27 13.65
N SER A 85 -15.37 -3.46 14.10
CA SER A 85 -16.31 -3.65 15.22
C SER A 85 -16.17 -5.07 15.74
N VAL A 86 -16.64 -5.28 16.96
CA VAL A 86 -16.65 -6.59 17.60
C VAL A 86 -18.04 -6.80 18.18
N GLU A 87 -18.72 -7.84 17.71
CA GLU A 87 -20.02 -8.24 18.25
C GLU A 87 -19.86 -9.46 19.17
N VAL A 88 -20.48 -9.42 20.34
CA VAL A 88 -20.39 -10.48 21.36
C VAL A 88 -21.75 -11.12 21.56
N PHE A 89 -21.82 -12.45 21.42
CA PHE A 89 -23.05 -13.22 21.54
C PHE A 89 -22.91 -14.28 22.64
N PRO A 90 -23.25 -13.94 23.91
CA PRO A 90 -23.23 -14.88 25.03
C PRO A 90 -24.28 -16.00 24.87
N GLU A 91 -24.00 -17.19 25.39
CA GLU A 91 -24.89 -18.36 25.26
C GLU A 91 -26.00 -18.41 26.32
N THR A 92 -25.77 -17.84 27.50
CA THR A 92 -26.60 -18.07 28.69
C THR A 92 -27.54 -16.91 29.06
N GLU A 93 -27.21 -15.68 28.67
CA GLU A 93 -28.00 -14.48 28.99
C GLU A 93 -28.15 -13.62 27.74
N LYS A 94 -29.30 -12.95 27.63
CA LYS A 94 -29.58 -11.99 26.56
C LYS A 94 -28.75 -10.71 26.70
N SER A 95 -28.29 -10.36 27.91
CA SER A 95 -27.44 -9.19 28.16
C SER A 95 -26.41 -9.55 29.23
N CYS A 96 -25.19 -9.04 29.15
CA CYS A 96 -24.13 -9.43 30.08
C CYS A 96 -23.04 -8.35 30.23
N TYR A 97 -22.22 -8.48 31.27
CA TYR A 97 -21.05 -7.62 31.49
C TYR A 97 -19.79 -8.28 30.94
N ILE A 98 -19.25 -7.76 29.83
CA ILE A 98 -18.07 -8.29 29.15
C ILE A 98 -16.80 -7.55 29.55
N TYR A 99 -15.73 -8.29 29.81
CA TYR A 99 -14.39 -7.75 30.00
C TYR A 99 -13.35 -8.68 29.38
N GLY A 100 -12.11 -8.23 29.26
CA GLY A 100 -11.00 -9.04 28.76
C GLY A 100 -10.11 -8.28 27.79
N GLU A 101 -9.56 -8.99 26.82
CA GLU A 101 -8.56 -8.47 25.88
C GLU A 101 -8.81 -8.95 24.44
N ILE A 102 -8.63 -8.03 23.49
CA ILE A 102 -8.45 -8.36 22.07
C ILE A 102 -7.11 -7.80 21.64
N SER A 103 -6.27 -8.65 21.04
CA SER A 103 -4.91 -8.27 20.66
C SER A 103 -4.50 -8.89 19.33
N LEU A 104 -3.66 -8.17 18.56
CA LEU A 104 -3.02 -8.66 17.35
C LEU A 104 -1.57 -9.01 17.61
N THR A 105 -1.12 -10.17 17.12
CA THR A 105 0.28 -10.61 17.21
C THR A 105 0.87 -10.90 15.84
N ASP A 106 2.17 -10.60 15.68
CA ASP A 106 2.97 -10.93 14.50
C ASP A 106 3.48 -12.38 14.53
N GLY A 107 3.18 -13.12 15.60
CA GLY A 107 3.65 -14.50 15.81
C GLY A 107 5.08 -14.61 16.32
N LYS A 108 5.75 -13.49 16.62
CA LYS A 108 7.13 -13.41 17.11
C LYS A 108 7.25 -12.84 18.51
N GLY A 109 6.12 -12.68 19.19
CA GLY A 109 6.05 -12.17 20.56
C GLY A 109 5.68 -10.69 20.66
N ASN A 110 5.54 -9.99 19.52
CA ASN A 110 4.99 -8.64 19.54
C ASN A 110 3.48 -8.72 19.50
N SER A 111 2.83 -7.91 20.31
CA SER A 111 1.38 -7.79 20.33
C SER A 111 0.95 -6.35 20.49
N ILE A 112 -0.07 -5.96 19.73
CA ILE A 112 -0.79 -4.71 19.93
C ILE A 112 -2.14 -5.05 20.56
N ILE A 113 -2.46 -4.37 21.64
CA ILE A 113 -3.74 -4.52 22.34
C ILE A 113 -4.73 -3.57 21.65
N LEU A 114 -5.80 -4.13 21.09
CA LEU A 114 -6.88 -3.37 20.46
C LEU A 114 -8.06 -3.10 21.39
N TYR A 115 -8.22 -3.93 22.42
CA TYR A 115 -9.25 -3.77 23.44
C TYR A 115 -8.72 -4.35 24.73
N LYS A 116 -8.89 -3.62 25.84
CA LYS A 116 -8.61 -4.16 27.16
C LYS A 116 -9.47 -3.50 28.23
N LYS A 117 -10.33 -4.29 28.85
CA LYS A 117 -11.05 -3.90 30.06
C LYS A 117 -10.82 -4.92 31.15
N ASN A 118 -10.55 -4.43 32.36
CA ASN A 118 -10.47 -5.28 33.54
C ASN A 118 -11.88 -5.68 34.01
N LYS A 119 -11.96 -6.65 34.92
CA LYS A 119 -13.25 -7.14 35.44
C LYS A 119 -14.12 -6.04 36.08
N ASP A 120 -13.49 -5.06 36.70
CA ASP A 120 -14.21 -3.95 37.36
C ASP A 120 -14.68 -2.87 36.38
N GLU A 121 -14.11 -2.87 35.17
CA GLU A 121 -14.42 -1.97 34.05
C GLU A 121 -15.32 -2.68 33.00
N ALA A 122 -15.90 -3.83 33.36
CA ALA A 122 -16.69 -4.62 32.42
C ALA A 122 -17.81 -3.79 31.78
N GLU A 123 -17.98 -3.97 30.48
CA GLU A 123 -18.93 -3.26 29.66
C GLU A 123 -20.24 -4.02 29.58
N TRP A 124 -21.36 -3.31 29.73
CA TRP A 124 -22.68 -3.89 29.58
C TRP A 124 -23.04 -4.02 28.10
N ILE A 125 -23.37 -5.23 27.66
CA ILE A 125 -23.85 -5.54 26.32
C ILE A 125 -25.33 -5.86 26.42
N GLU A 126 -26.17 -5.08 25.74
CA GLU A 126 -27.63 -5.25 25.73
C GLU A 126 -28.07 -6.36 24.76
N GLU A 127 -29.33 -6.81 24.87
CA GLU A 127 -29.83 -7.90 24.01
C GLU A 127 -29.86 -7.52 22.53
N ASP A 128 -30.27 -6.29 22.26
CA ASP A 128 -30.43 -5.79 20.89
C ASP A 128 -29.16 -5.09 20.38
N ASP A 129 -28.20 -4.81 21.26
CA ASP A 129 -26.92 -4.18 20.96
C ASP A 129 -25.77 -5.09 21.42
N ASN A 130 -25.27 -5.88 20.47
CA ASN A 130 -24.20 -6.84 20.71
C ASN A 130 -22.81 -6.22 20.52
N GLU A 131 -22.70 -4.92 20.24
CA GLU A 131 -21.44 -4.27 19.88
C GLU A 131 -20.60 -3.91 21.11
N LEU A 132 -19.31 -4.25 21.07
CA LEU A 132 -18.33 -3.87 22.07
C LEU A 132 -17.73 -2.50 21.73
N SER A 133 -17.73 -1.57 22.67
CA SER A 133 -17.09 -0.27 22.51
C SER A 133 -15.56 -0.41 22.42
N ILE A 134 -15.04 -0.02 21.26
CA ILE A 134 -13.60 0.00 20.94
C ILE A 134 -13.05 1.42 20.79
N THR A 135 -13.72 2.41 21.40
CA THR A 135 -13.49 3.86 21.20
C THR A 135 -12.16 4.37 21.76
N ASP A 136 -11.54 3.69 22.73
CA ASP A 136 -10.37 4.22 23.47
C ASP A 136 -9.03 3.59 23.04
N HIS A 137 -9.00 2.91 21.90
CA HIS A 137 -7.89 2.01 21.56
C HIS A 137 -7.45 2.10 20.11
N ILE A 138 -6.21 1.69 19.87
CA ILE A 138 -5.62 1.61 18.53
C ILE A 138 -6.42 0.57 17.73
N THR A 139 -7.24 1.03 16.80
CA THR A 139 -7.98 0.16 15.89
C THR A 139 -7.22 -0.10 14.59
N ILE A 140 -6.15 0.66 14.32
CA ILE A 140 -5.37 0.60 13.09
C ILE A 140 -3.95 0.12 13.39
N VAL A 141 -3.53 -0.96 12.72
CA VAL A 141 -2.21 -1.57 12.90
C VAL A 141 -1.58 -1.96 11.57
N PRO A 142 -0.25 -2.20 11.50
CA PRO A 142 0.36 -2.65 10.26
C PRO A 142 -0.08 -4.07 9.93
N LEU A 143 -0.30 -4.40 8.65
CA LEU A 143 -0.74 -5.74 8.24
C LEU A 143 0.30 -6.86 8.50
N LYS A 144 1.47 -6.52 9.06
CA LYS A 144 2.46 -7.52 9.50
C LYS A 144 1.98 -8.38 10.66
N TYR A 145 0.97 -7.93 11.41
CA TYR A 145 0.33 -8.72 12.46
C TYR A 145 -0.65 -9.72 11.83
N LYS A 146 -0.40 -11.02 12.04
CA LYS A 146 -1.05 -12.09 11.28
C LYS A 146 -2.16 -12.78 12.05
N LYS A 147 -2.29 -12.52 13.35
CA LYS A 147 -3.14 -13.31 14.24
C LYS A 147 -3.87 -12.43 15.24
N VAL A 148 -5.19 -12.48 15.22
CA VAL A 148 -6.06 -11.86 16.21
C VAL A 148 -6.31 -12.86 17.33
N SER A 149 -6.10 -12.44 18.57
CA SER A 149 -6.40 -13.19 19.79
C SER A 149 -7.54 -12.52 20.52
N VAL A 150 -8.60 -13.27 20.80
CA VAL A 150 -9.81 -12.80 21.49
C VAL A 150 -9.93 -13.55 22.81
N ARG A 151 -9.92 -12.81 23.91
CA ARG A 151 -10.03 -13.31 25.28
C ARG A 151 -11.08 -12.50 26.03
N LEU A 152 -12.35 -12.86 25.87
CA LEU A 152 -13.47 -12.18 26.52
C LEU A 152 -14.13 -13.08 27.56
N MET A 153 -14.53 -12.48 28.67
CA MET A 153 -15.11 -13.13 29.85
C MET A 153 -16.37 -12.37 30.26
N ASP A 154 -17.32 -13.12 30.82
CA ASP A 154 -18.49 -12.55 31.48
C ASP A 154 -18.17 -12.32 32.97
N ARG A 155 -18.42 -11.10 33.46
CA ARG A 155 -18.19 -10.71 34.86
C ARG A 155 -18.97 -11.57 35.84
N ASN A 156 -20.20 -11.92 35.49
CA ASN A 156 -21.13 -12.68 36.32
C ASN A 156 -20.80 -14.18 36.29
N LEU A 157 -20.28 -14.66 35.16
CA LEU A 157 -19.88 -16.05 34.95
C LEU A 157 -18.35 -16.20 34.95
N SER A 158 -17.66 -15.61 35.92
CA SER A 158 -16.19 -15.48 35.95
C SER A 158 -15.35 -16.77 35.82
N SER A 159 -15.97 -17.96 35.85
CA SER A 159 -15.33 -19.25 35.55
C SER A 159 -15.44 -19.71 34.09
N ILE A 160 -16.24 -19.03 33.26
CA ILE A 160 -16.53 -19.38 31.86
C ILE A 160 -16.05 -18.22 30.98
N SER A 161 -15.05 -18.47 30.13
CA SER A 161 -14.70 -17.54 29.07
C SER A 161 -15.79 -17.57 28.00
N VAL A 162 -16.32 -16.40 27.63
CA VAL A 162 -17.17 -16.27 26.45
C VAL A 162 -16.38 -16.76 25.24
N VAL A 163 -15.16 -16.23 25.03
CA VAL A 163 -14.20 -16.69 24.01
C VAL A 163 -12.77 -16.60 24.54
N ASN A 164 -11.96 -17.62 24.27
CA ASN A 164 -10.50 -17.61 24.45
C ASN A 164 -9.84 -18.37 23.30
N ARG A 165 -9.78 -17.72 22.13
CA ARG A 165 -9.27 -18.32 20.89
C ARG A 165 -8.61 -17.25 20.03
N SER A 166 -8.04 -17.70 18.93
CA SER A 166 -7.33 -16.83 18.00
C SER A 166 -7.52 -17.33 16.57
N PHE A 167 -7.50 -16.42 15.62
CA PHE A 167 -7.57 -16.72 14.20
C PHE A 167 -6.52 -15.95 13.42
N ASN A 168 -6.16 -16.44 12.24
CA ASN A 168 -5.23 -15.74 11.36
C ASN A 168 -6.00 -14.74 10.48
N VAL A 169 -5.45 -13.55 10.32
CA VAL A 169 -5.95 -12.56 9.38
C VAL A 169 -5.68 -13.07 7.97
N GLU A 170 -6.74 -13.31 7.20
CA GLU A 170 -6.62 -13.75 5.81
C GLU A 170 -6.15 -12.60 4.91
N SER A 171 -4.95 -12.75 4.36
CA SER A 171 -4.35 -11.85 3.37
C SER A 171 -4.61 -12.35 1.95
N SER A 172 -5.86 -12.67 1.62
CA SER A 172 -6.25 -13.10 0.27
C SER A 172 -6.18 -11.93 -0.72
N THR A 173 -5.76 -12.18 -1.96
CA THR A 173 -5.54 -11.11 -2.95
C THR A 173 -6.80 -10.57 -3.62
N SER A 174 -7.92 -11.27 -3.49
CA SER A 174 -9.14 -10.99 -4.24
C SER A 174 -10.15 -10.10 -3.51
N ASP A 175 -9.98 -9.86 -2.21
CA ASP A 175 -11.01 -9.25 -1.35
C ASP A 175 -10.47 -8.15 -0.41
N PHE A 176 -9.30 -7.57 -0.70
CA PHE A 176 -8.60 -6.63 0.19
C PHE A 176 -9.40 -5.38 0.58
N TRP A 177 -10.35 -4.95 -0.24
CA TRP A 177 -11.17 -3.76 0.03
C TRP A 177 -12.40 -4.06 0.87
N SER A 178 -12.78 -5.34 0.97
CA SER A 178 -14.02 -5.74 1.61
C SER A 178 -13.91 -5.69 3.13
N LEU A 179 -15.02 -5.37 3.79
CA LEU A 179 -15.18 -5.66 5.22
C LEU A 179 -15.26 -7.18 5.37
N LYS A 180 -14.31 -7.71 6.12
CA LYS A 180 -14.24 -9.12 6.47
C LYS A 180 -14.84 -9.32 7.84
N HIS A 181 -15.34 -10.52 8.10
CA HIS A 181 -15.74 -10.92 9.45
C HIS A 181 -15.20 -12.31 9.75
N HIS A 182 -14.91 -12.56 11.01
CA HIS A 182 -14.55 -13.88 11.49
C HIS A 182 -15.27 -14.19 12.80
N THR A 183 -16.01 -15.29 12.83
CA THR A 183 -16.72 -15.74 14.03
C THR A 183 -15.85 -16.70 14.82
N VAL A 184 -15.59 -16.33 16.08
CA VAL A 184 -14.78 -17.07 17.03
C VAL A 184 -15.69 -17.69 18.08
N TYR A 185 -15.83 -19.02 18.04
CA TYR A 185 -16.65 -19.76 19.00
C TYR A 185 -15.87 -20.09 20.27
N GLY A 186 -16.48 -19.84 21.43
CA GLY A 186 -15.96 -20.23 22.74
C GLY A 186 -16.92 -21.13 23.50
N ASN A 187 -16.72 -21.26 24.80
CA ASN A 187 -17.50 -22.16 25.66
C ASN A 187 -18.73 -21.50 26.29
N GLY A 188 -18.83 -20.17 26.21
CA GLY A 188 -19.95 -19.40 26.76
C GLY A 188 -20.62 -18.51 25.73
N GLY A 189 -20.43 -18.78 24.44
CA GLY A 189 -20.93 -17.96 23.34
C GLY A 189 -19.98 -17.91 22.13
N TYR A 190 -20.16 -16.88 21.31
CA TYR A 190 -19.27 -16.58 20.19
C TYR A 190 -19.07 -15.07 20.03
N VAL A 191 -18.01 -14.70 19.32
CA VAL A 191 -17.68 -13.30 19.02
C VAL A 191 -17.48 -13.19 17.52
N THR A 192 -18.09 -12.19 16.89
CA THR A 192 -17.85 -11.86 15.48
C THR A 192 -16.95 -10.63 15.42
N VAL A 193 -15.77 -10.80 14.84
CA VAL A 193 -14.80 -9.71 14.65
C VAL A 193 -14.90 -9.20 13.22
N TYR A 194 -15.28 -7.94 13.03
CA TYR A 194 -15.31 -7.26 11.74
C TYR A 194 -14.02 -6.48 11.54
N TYR A 195 -13.36 -6.65 10.40
CA TYR A 195 -12.07 -6.03 10.14
C TYR A 195 -11.81 -5.78 8.65
N ARG A 196 -10.82 -4.94 8.35
CA ARG A 196 -10.32 -4.68 6.99
C ARG A 196 -8.81 -4.85 6.92
N SER A 197 -8.32 -5.21 5.74
CA SER A 197 -6.91 -5.35 5.44
C SER A 197 -6.60 -4.72 4.08
N ILE A 198 -6.11 -3.48 4.09
CA ILE A 198 -5.85 -2.71 2.87
C ILE A 198 -4.35 -2.68 2.60
N PHE A 199 -3.92 -3.06 1.39
CA PHE A 199 -2.49 -3.18 1.07
C PHE A 199 -1.77 -1.84 0.82
N ALA A 200 -2.52 -0.83 0.37
CA ALA A 200 -2.01 0.50 0.11
C ALA A 200 -3.00 1.50 0.71
N ALA A 201 -2.80 1.79 1.98
CA ALA A 201 -3.61 2.73 2.73
C ALA A 201 -2.73 3.73 3.49
N VAL A 202 -3.43 4.74 3.98
CA VAL A 202 -2.93 5.82 4.82
C VAL A 202 -3.89 5.95 6.00
N VAL A 203 -3.42 6.57 7.08
CA VAL A 203 -4.29 6.90 8.21
C VAL A 203 -4.80 8.32 8.01
N ALA A 204 -6.13 8.47 7.98
CA ALA A 204 -6.80 9.75 8.17
C ALA A 204 -7.06 9.93 9.66
N ASP A 205 -6.51 11.00 10.23
CA ASP A 205 -6.79 11.45 11.58
C ASP A 205 -7.53 12.78 11.45
N PHE A 206 -8.79 12.87 11.89
CA PHE A 206 -9.63 14.04 11.62
C PHE A 206 -10.45 14.47 12.82
N ASP A 207 -10.59 15.78 12.96
CA ASP A 207 -11.36 16.43 14.01
C ASP A 207 -12.49 17.26 13.37
N LEU A 208 -13.64 17.28 14.05
CA LEU A 208 -14.78 18.12 13.66
C LEU A 208 -14.98 19.18 14.73
N THR A 209 -14.79 20.45 14.39
CA THR A 209 -14.96 21.59 15.30
C THR A 209 -16.11 22.47 14.82
N LEU A 210 -16.89 22.99 15.75
CA LEU A 210 -18.03 23.85 15.44
C LEU A 210 -17.79 25.28 15.93
N TYR A 211 -18.10 26.25 15.09
CA TYR A 211 -18.06 27.67 15.40
C TYR A 211 -19.43 28.29 15.10
N LYS A 212 -19.73 29.39 15.81
CA LYS A 212 -20.93 30.18 15.58
C LYS A 212 -20.53 31.64 15.48
N GLU A 213 -21.09 32.36 14.50
CA GLU A 213 -20.88 33.80 14.37
C GLU A 213 -21.60 34.49 15.53
N VAL A 214 -20.83 34.86 16.55
CA VAL A 214 -21.37 35.34 17.83
C VAL A 214 -22.00 36.73 17.67
N SER A 215 -23.26 36.85 18.06
CA SER A 215 -23.83 38.13 18.51
C SER A 215 -23.81 38.17 20.04
N ASN A 216 -22.88 38.93 20.63
CA ASN A 216 -22.79 39.38 22.04
C ASN A 216 -23.58 38.59 23.12
N THR A 217 -23.44 37.28 23.20
CA THR A 217 -24.12 36.45 24.21
C THR A 217 -23.09 35.66 25.00
N ASP A 218 -23.31 35.54 26.31
CA ASP A 218 -22.46 34.80 27.26
C ASP A 218 -22.52 33.25 27.05
N ASP A 219 -23.08 32.78 25.94
CA ASP A 219 -23.21 31.35 25.64
C ASP A 219 -22.02 30.88 24.81
N ASN A 220 -21.21 30.02 25.42
CA ASN A 220 -19.96 29.52 24.83
C ASN A 220 -20.13 28.16 24.13
N GLY A 221 -21.36 27.65 23.95
CA GLY A 221 -21.59 26.38 23.26
C GLY A 221 -23.03 26.19 22.79
N ALA A 222 -23.34 24.99 22.33
CA ALA A 222 -24.69 24.59 21.93
C ALA A 222 -24.95 23.11 22.16
N GLU A 223 -26.23 22.74 22.20
CA GLU A 223 -26.67 21.35 22.35
C GLU A 223 -26.84 20.74 20.96
N ILE A 224 -25.91 19.86 20.58
CA ILE A 224 -25.79 19.33 19.22
C ILE A 224 -26.37 17.93 19.13
N TYR A 225 -27.20 17.70 18.13
CA TYR A 225 -27.72 16.38 17.77
C TYR A 225 -27.64 16.13 16.25
N GLY A 226 -27.87 14.89 15.84
CA GLY A 226 -27.85 14.46 14.46
C GLY A 226 -26.81 13.36 14.18
N VAL A 227 -26.30 13.34 12.95
CA VAL A 227 -25.50 12.23 12.44
C VAL A 227 -24.24 12.69 11.73
N VAL A 228 -23.11 12.05 12.05
CA VAL A 228 -21.87 12.10 11.28
C VAL A 228 -21.55 10.70 10.77
N ARG A 229 -21.42 10.53 9.45
CA ARG A 229 -21.01 9.26 8.83
C ARG A 229 -19.76 9.42 8.00
N ALA A 230 -18.82 8.50 8.14
CA ALA A 230 -17.67 8.36 7.27
C ALA A 230 -17.92 7.28 6.22
N ARG A 231 -17.74 7.63 4.95
CA ARG A 231 -17.75 6.70 3.82
C ARG A 231 -16.39 6.72 3.16
N ARG A 232 -15.84 5.54 2.91
CA ARG A 232 -14.68 5.39 2.04
C ARG A 232 -15.20 5.17 0.63
N ASP A 233 -14.76 6.00 -0.30
CA ASP A 233 -15.12 5.76 -1.69
C ASP A 233 -14.36 4.52 -2.18
N SER A 234 -14.99 3.69 -3.02
CA SER A 234 -14.26 2.64 -3.74
C SER A 234 -13.73 3.25 -5.04
N PRO A 235 -12.45 3.04 -5.40
CA PRO A 235 -11.93 3.46 -6.69
C PRO A 235 -12.53 2.64 -7.85
N PHE A 236 -13.23 1.52 -7.57
CA PHE A 236 -13.78 0.65 -8.61
C PHE A 236 -15.30 0.79 -8.72
N ALA A 237 -15.75 1.24 -9.90
CA ALA A 237 -17.15 1.31 -10.26
C ALA A 237 -17.74 -0.10 -10.43
N GLY A 238 -18.33 -0.63 -9.37
CA GLY A 238 -18.98 -1.95 -9.40
C GLY A 238 -19.09 -2.58 -8.02
N ASP A 239 -18.12 -2.30 -7.16
CA ASP A 239 -18.13 -2.78 -5.80
C ASP A 239 -19.04 -1.87 -4.95
N ARG A 240 -20.33 -2.25 -4.88
CA ARG A 240 -21.38 -1.55 -4.13
C ARG A 240 -21.27 -1.73 -2.63
N VAL A 241 -20.15 -2.26 -2.14
CA VAL A 241 -19.90 -2.50 -0.72
C VAL A 241 -19.49 -1.17 -0.07
N LYS A 242 -20.46 -0.23 -0.04
CA LYS A 242 -20.38 1.03 0.68
C LYS A 242 -20.64 0.72 2.15
N PHE A 243 -19.59 0.74 2.95
CA PHE A 243 -19.75 0.73 4.40
C PHE A 243 -19.59 2.16 4.90
N ASP A 244 -20.73 2.71 5.33
CA ASP A 244 -20.78 3.93 6.10
C ASP A 244 -20.47 3.55 7.55
N LEU A 245 -19.45 4.18 8.14
CA LEU A 245 -19.20 4.11 9.57
C LEU A 245 -19.88 5.31 10.20
N THR A 246 -20.83 5.07 11.09
CA THR A 246 -21.40 6.16 11.90
C THR A 246 -20.40 6.54 12.98
N LEU A 247 -20.02 7.81 13.01
CA LEU A 247 -19.05 8.36 13.95
C LEU A 247 -19.74 9.10 15.08
N PHE A 248 -20.91 9.68 14.81
CA PHE A 248 -21.78 10.37 15.76
C PHE A 248 -23.23 10.08 15.36
N ASP A 249 -24.04 9.64 16.30
CA ASP A 249 -25.48 9.43 16.14
C ASP A 249 -26.13 9.83 17.46
N LYS A 250 -26.86 10.93 17.45
CA LYS A 250 -27.59 11.46 18.60
C LYS A 250 -28.94 11.93 18.16
N GLU A 251 -29.97 11.40 18.81
CA GLU A 251 -31.33 11.93 18.69
C GLU A 251 -31.44 13.26 19.45
N GLU A 252 -32.51 14.02 19.21
CA GLU A 252 -32.69 15.36 19.78
C GLU A 252 -32.72 15.36 21.32
N ASP A 253 -33.29 14.33 21.92
CA ASP A 253 -33.32 14.12 23.38
C ASP A 253 -32.00 13.61 23.96
N GLU A 254 -31.05 13.23 23.11
CA GLU A 254 -29.68 12.84 23.45
C GLU A 254 -28.64 13.90 23.07
N ALA A 255 -29.08 15.13 22.77
CA ALA A 255 -28.19 16.21 22.36
C ALA A 255 -27.03 16.40 23.34
N VAL A 256 -25.84 16.64 22.79
CA VAL A 256 -24.60 16.78 23.55
C VAL A 256 -24.14 18.22 23.48
N ARG A 257 -23.82 18.80 24.64
CA ARG A 257 -23.24 20.15 24.69
C ARG A 257 -21.84 20.17 24.09
N VAL A 258 -21.65 20.97 23.05
CA VAL A 258 -20.36 21.23 22.41
C VAL A 258 -19.99 22.70 22.59
N GLU A 259 -18.82 22.97 23.16
CA GLU A 259 -18.29 24.33 23.27
C GLU A 259 -17.78 24.81 21.90
N TYR A 260 -17.98 26.09 21.59
CA TYR A 260 -17.52 26.65 20.30
C TYR A 260 -16.00 26.62 20.23
N GLY A 261 -15.46 26.12 19.11
CA GLY A 261 -14.03 25.94 18.92
C GLY A 261 -13.47 24.65 19.51
N GLU A 262 -14.26 23.88 20.27
CA GLU A 262 -13.90 22.55 20.72
C GLU A 262 -14.38 21.48 19.72
N SER A 263 -13.70 20.34 19.73
CA SER A 263 -14.04 19.23 18.84
C SER A 263 -15.28 18.48 19.34
N VAL A 264 -16.16 18.13 18.41
CA VAL A 264 -17.27 17.20 18.64
C VAL A 264 -16.67 15.84 18.96
N GLU A 265 -17.08 15.25 20.09
CA GLU A 265 -16.65 13.90 20.48
C GLU A 265 -17.27 12.86 19.54
N LEU A 266 -16.44 12.36 18.62
CA LEU A 266 -16.80 11.27 17.72
C LEU A 266 -16.42 9.94 18.37
N SER A 267 -17.18 8.88 18.09
CA SER A 267 -16.82 7.51 18.48
C SER A 267 -15.44 7.10 17.95
N ARG A 268 -15.02 7.65 16.79
CA ARG A 268 -13.67 7.53 16.22
C ARG A 268 -13.31 8.76 15.40
N ASN A 269 -12.06 9.18 15.49
CA ASN A 269 -11.44 10.22 14.67
C ASN A 269 -10.42 9.65 13.66
N GLN A 270 -10.23 8.32 13.65
CA GLN A 270 -9.21 7.68 12.84
C GLN A 270 -9.77 6.60 11.94
N LEU A 271 -9.37 6.64 10.67
CA LEU A 271 -9.79 5.68 9.66
C LEU A 271 -8.66 5.33 8.72
N ILE A 272 -8.55 4.05 8.33
CA ILE A 272 -7.72 3.71 7.18
C ILE A 272 -8.43 4.16 5.91
N VAL A 273 -7.69 4.80 5.01
CA VAL A 273 -8.20 5.23 3.70
C VAL A 273 -7.29 4.66 2.63
N PRO A 274 -7.84 4.00 1.60
CA PRO A 274 -7.08 3.61 0.42
C PRO A 274 -6.28 4.80 -0.14
N THR A 275 -4.99 4.60 -0.40
CA THR A 275 -4.16 5.65 -1.02
C THR A 275 -4.57 5.91 -2.47
N CYS A 276 -5.52 5.17 -3.04
CA CYS A 276 -6.11 5.43 -4.35
C CYS A 276 -7.51 6.05 -4.28
N SER A 277 -8.00 6.39 -3.08
CA SER A 277 -9.39 6.86 -2.88
C SER A 277 -9.48 8.11 -2.00
N SER A 278 -10.73 8.47 -1.68
CA SER A 278 -11.14 9.55 -0.79
C SER A 278 -11.97 9.05 0.39
N LEU A 279 -11.96 9.84 1.45
CA LEU A 279 -12.85 9.75 2.59
C LEU A 279 -13.94 10.82 2.43
N SER A 280 -15.20 10.42 2.45
CA SER A 280 -16.35 11.32 2.42
C SER A 280 -17.02 11.35 3.80
N LEU A 281 -17.08 12.52 4.44
CA LEU A 281 -17.80 12.74 5.70
C LEU A 281 -19.16 13.37 5.42
N PHE A 282 -20.22 12.70 5.86
CA PHE A 282 -21.60 13.15 5.77
C PHE A 282 -21.97 13.77 7.10
N LEU A 283 -22.13 15.09 7.11
CA LEU A 283 -22.48 15.86 8.30
C LEU A 283 -23.96 16.24 8.20
N LYS A 284 -24.75 15.87 9.20
CA LYS A 284 -26.14 16.29 9.35
C LYS A 284 -26.40 16.61 10.83
N LEU A 285 -26.06 17.84 11.23
CA LEU A 285 -26.04 18.30 12.60
C LEU A 285 -26.98 19.49 12.81
N PHE A 286 -27.57 19.56 13.99
CA PHE A 286 -28.57 20.56 14.39
C PHE A 286 -28.34 21.01 15.85
N ASP A 287 -28.77 22.23 16.16
CA ASP A 287 -28.79 22.77 17.53
C ASP A 287 -30.19 22.58 18.12
N SER A 288 -30.33 21.78 19.19
CA SER A 288 -31.63 21.45 19.78
C SER A 288 -32.30 22.66 20.46
N ASN A 289 -31.54 23.67 20.87
CA ASN A 289 -32.12 24.86 21.51
C ASN A 289 -32.83 25.77 20.52
N THR A 290 -32.33 25.81 19.28
CA THR A 290 -32.81 26.75 18.24
C THR A 290 -33.50 26.06 17.08
N ASP A 291 -33.41 24.73 17.00
CA ASP A 291 -33.79 23.91 15.84
C ASP A 291 -33.11 24.40 14.54
N SER A 292 -31.92 25.01 14.67
CA SER A 292 -31.17 25.53 13.53
C SER A 292 -30.26 24.45 12.94
N THR A 293 -30.07 24.50 11.62
CA THR A 293 -29.14 23.60 10.94
C THR A 293 -27.71 24.08 11.18
N VAL A 294 -26.91 23.26 11.83
CA VAL A 294 -25.49 23.53 12.07
C VAL A 294 -24.67 23.13 10.85
N ALA A 295 -24.88 21.92 10.34
CA ALA A 295 -24.21 21.42 9.14
C ALA A 295 -25.07 20.40 8.40
N LYS A 296 -25.15 20.52 7.07
CA LYS A 296 -25.83 19.54 6.21
C LYS A 296 -25.08 19.36 4.88
N ILE A 297 -23.94 18.69 4.93
CA ILE A 297 -22.99 18.64 3.81
C ILE A 297 -22.30 17.28 3.69
N ILE A 298 -21.71 17.04 2.52
CA ILE A 298 -20.74 15.97 2.29
C ILE A 298 -19.38 16.61 2.05
N VAL A 299 -18.43 16.38 2.96
CA VAL A 299 -17.04 16.82 2.83
C VAL A 299 -16.23 15.67 2.21
N LYS A 300 -15.67 15.88 1.03
CA LYS A 300 -14.82 14.88 0.35
C LYS A 300 -13.34 15.22 0.55
N LEU A 301 -12.64 14.31 1.24
CA LEU A 301 -11.24 14.42 1.62
C LEU A 301 -10.41 13.45 0.78
N GLU A 302 -9.64 13.96 -0.19
CA GLU A 302 -8.74 13.13 -1.00
C GLU A 302 -7.47 12.78 -0.22
N ALA A 303 -7.16 11.48 -0.11
CA ALA A 303 -6.00 11.05 0.67
C ALA A 303 -4.70 11.71 0.19
N PHE A 304 -3.91 12.29 1.10
CA PHE A 304 -2.66 13.02 0.83
C PHE A 304 -2.76 14.18 -0.18
N LYS A 305 -3.93 14.78 -0.40
CA LYS A 305 -3.97 16.09 -1.06
C LYS A 305 -3.50 17.14 -0.03
N PRO A 306 -2.31 17.74 -0.18
CA PRO A 306 -1.68 18.53 0.89
C PRO A 306 -2.32 19.92 1.07
N TYR A 307 -3.23 20.33 0.19
CA TYR A 307 -3.62 21.74 0.02
C TYR A 307 -4.88 22.16 0.76
N THR A 308 -5.56 21.26 1.48
CA THR A 308 -6.77 21.60 2.25
C THR A 308 -6.92 20.65 3.44
N PRO A 309 -6.03 20.71 4.46
CA PRO A 309 -6.25 19.97 5.69
C PRO A 309 -7.49 20.47 6.44
N ILE A 310 -7.98 21.66 6.10
CA ILE A 310 -9.13 22.31 6.73
C ILE A 310 -10.23 22.45 5.68
N HIS A 311 -11.41 21.89 5.98
CA HIS A 311 -12.63 22.10 5.23
C HIS A 311 -13.64 22.81 6.12
N GLU A 312 -13.80 24.11 5.90
CA GLU A 312 -14.81 24.92 6.57
C GLU A 312 -16.09 24.96 5.73
N VAL A 313 -17.21 24.74 6.39
CA VAL A 313 -18.54 24.74 5.78
C VAL A 313 -19.45 25.60 6.60
N TRP A 314 -20.12 26.54 5.94
CA TRP A 314 -21.08 27.42 6.57
C TRP A 314 -22.50 26.88 6.44
N SER A 315 -23.33 27.10 7.48
CA SER A 315 -24.78 26.83 7.41
C SER A 315 -25.46 27.76 6.41
N ASP A 316 -26.68 27.41 5.98
CA ASP A 316 -27.44 28.18 4.98
C ASP A 316 -27.72 29.64 5.42
N ASP A 317 -27.79 29.88 6.73
CA ASP A 317 -27.97 31.20 7.34
C ASP A 317 -26.65 31.92 7.69
N ASN A 318 -25.49 31.31 7.36
CA ASN A 318 -24.14 31.74 7.71
C ASN A 318 -23.90 31.94 9.22
N MET A 319 -24.77 31.42 10.08
CA MET A 319 -24.60 31.56 11.53
C MET A 319 -23.60 30.57 12.11
N TRP A 320 -23.39 29.45 11.45
CA TRP A 320 -22.53 28.37 11.89
C TRP A 320 -21.43 28.10 10.89
N SER A 321 -20.25 27.74 11.38
CA SER A 321 -19.23 27.07 10.58
C SER A 321 -18.81 25.75 11.21
N ALA A 322 -18.87 24.68 10.42
CA ALA A 322 -18.35 23.37 10.77
C ALA A 322 -17.02 23.18 10.06
N VAL A 323 -15.98 22.96 10.84
CA VAL A 323 -14.60 22.83 10.37
C VAL A 323 -14.15 21.39 10.55
N VAL A 324 -13.88 20.71 9.44
CA VAL A 324 -13.25 19.40 9.44
C VAL A 324 -11.75 19.60 9.22
N HIS A 325 -10.94 19.25 10.21
CA HIS A 325 -9.50 19.17 10.08
C HIS A 325 -9.10 17.72 9.79
N VAL A 326 -8.23 17.46 8.80
CA VAL A 326 -7.70 16.12 8.50
C VAL A 326 -6.17 16.14 8.35
N SER A 327 -5.52 15.27 9.11
CA SER A 327 -4.11 14.92 8.99
C SER A 327 -3.97 13.56 8.31
N TRP A 328 -3.20 13.51 7.24
CA TRP A 328 -2.83 12.28 6.56
C TRP A 328 -1.46 11.83 7.05
N SER A 329 -1.33 10.55 7.39
CA SER A 329 -0.05 10.00 7.84
C SER A 329 0.20 8.59 7.32
N LEU A 330 1.49 8.26 7.15
CA LEU A 330 1.91 6.87 7.10
C LEU A 330 1.84 6.29 8.51
N LEU A 331 1.70 4.97 8.60
CA LEU A 331 1.51 4.34 9.91
C LEU A 331 2.73 4.50 10.83
N ASP A 332 3.96 4.44 10.30
CA ASP A 332 5.17 4.66 11.09
C ASP A 332 5.11 6.05 11.77
N ASP A 333 4.80 7.10 11.00
CA ASP A 333 4.67 8.47 11.50
C ASP A 333 3.48 8.61 12.48
N PHE A 334 2.40 7.87 12.25
CA PHE A 334 1.24 7.82 13.13
C PHE A 334 1.60 7.22 14.48
N LEU A 335 2.25 6.05 14.50
CA LEU A 335 2.60 5.35 15.73
C LEU A 335 3.63 6.14 16.55
N ASP A 336 4.54 6.88 15.92
CA ASP A 336 5.49 7.75 16.60
C ASP A 336 4.83 8.93 17.36
N ARG A 337 3.63 9.36 16.95
CA ARG A 337 2.85 10.41 17.64
C ARG A 337 2.11 9.91 18.87
N TYR A 338 1.77 8.62 18.91
CA TYR A 338 1.15 8.02 20.07
C TYR A 338 2.23 7.55 21.02
N ASP A 339 2.14 7.96 22.29
CA ASP A 339 2.87 7.41 23.44
C ASP A 339 2.47 5.95 23.72
N THR A 340 2.21 5.18 22.65
CA THR A 340 2.27 3.74 22.66
C THR A 340 3.54 3.35 23.39
N PRO A 341 3.48 2.38 24.33
CA PRO A 341 4.70 1.79 24.83
C PRO A 341 5.45 1.39 23.59
N LYS A 342 6.58 2.08 23.32
CA LYS A 342 7.44 1.85 22.16
C LYS A 342 7.41 0.36 22.00
N ILE A 343 6.85 -0.15 20.91
CA ILE A 343 6.76 -1.59 20.70
C ILE A 343 8.21 -2.04 20.86
N GLU A 344 8.56 -2.61 22.02
CA GLU A 344 9.95 -2.56 22.53
C GLU A 344 10.86 -3.54 21.76
N ASN A 345 10.30 -4.11 20.70
CA ASN A 345 10.89 -5.03 19.75
C ASN A 345 10.76 -4.57 18.28
N LEU A 346 10.25 -3.36 18.02
CA LEU A 346 10.82 -2.56 16.94
C LEU A 346 12.10 -1.93 17.48
N SER A 347 13.01 -2.77 17.97
CA SER A 347 14.37 -2.57 17.53
C SER A 347 14.30 -2.62 15.99
N ILE A 348 14.14 -1.43 15.39
CA ILE A 348 15.27 -0.94 14.61
C ILE A 348 16.45 -1.37 15.47
N GLU A 349 17.09 -2.48 15.11
CA GLU A 349 18.49 -2.54 15.40
C GLU A 349 18.96 -1.19 14.87
N LYS A 350 19.08 -0.22 15.79
CA LYS A 350 20.28 0.56 15.84
C LYS A 350 21.30 -0.54 15.81
N LEU A 351 21.67 -0.94 14.59
CA LEU A 351 22.99 -1.31 14.20
C LEU A 351 23.77 -0.13 14.73
N SER A 352 24.04 -0.18 16.03
CA SER A 352 25.24 0.33 16.60
C SER A 352 26.26 -0.30 15.69
N LEU A 353 26.68 0.49 14.71
CA LEU A 353 27.90 0.32 13.97
C LEU A 353 29.01 0.42 15.03
N THR A 354 29.05 -0.54 15.96
CA THR A 354 30.26 -0.92 16.66
C THR A 354 31.12 -1.49 15.57
N SER A 355 31.91 -0.60 15.01
CA SER A 355 33.03 -0.84 14.14
C SER A 355 33.93 -1.88 14.81
N HIS A 356 33.63 -3.15 14.60
CA HIS A 356 34.57 -4.22 14.83
C HIS A 356 34.97 -4.76 13.47
N ASN A 357 36.13 -4.26 13.03
CA ASN A 357 37.13 -4.90 12.19
C ASN A 357 36.61 -5.86 11.11
N GLU A 358 36.69 -5.42 9.85
CA GLU A 358 37.70 -5.91 8.89
C GLU A 358 37.51 -5.24 7.50
N SER A 359 38.54 -4.52 7.04
CA SER A 359 38.93 -4.29 5.64
C SER A 359 38.00 -3.71 4.56
N TYR A 360 36.75 -3.30 4.80
CA TYR A 360 35.88 -2.74 3.74
C TYR A 360 35.82 -1.19 3.66
N SER A 361 36.72 -0.46 4.32
CA SER A 361 36.61 1.00 4.56
C SER A 361 36.99 1.92 3.37
N THR A 362 37.10 1.43 2.14
CA THR A 362 37.49 2.26 0.97
C THR A 362 36.58 2.14 -0.24
N LEU A 363 35.50 1.35 -0.17
CA LEU A 363 34.61 1.17 -1.32
C LEU A 363 33.54 2.26 -1.36
N PRO A 364 33.27 2.86 -2.53
CA PRO A 364 32.23 3.88 -2.66
C PRO A 364 30.85 3.26 -2.39
N LEU A 365 30.33 3.58 -1.21
CA LEU A 365 28.96 3.42 -0.71
C LEU A 365 27.85 3.66 -1.76
N GLN A 366 27.36 2.67 -2.49
CA GLN A 366 26.25 2.87 -3.42
C GLN A 366 24.87 2.86 -2.73
N MET A 367 23.93 3.57 -3.37
CA MET A 367 22.52 3.52 -3.02
C MET A 367 21.73 3.04 -4.25
N LEU A 368 21.09 1.89 -4.13
CA LEU A 368 20.37 1.25 -5.22
C LEU A 368 18.88 1.12 -4.88
N VAL A 369 18.04 1.26 -5.89
CA VAL A 369 16.61 1.02 -5.84
C VAL A 369 16.32 -0.35 -6.41
N GLU A 370 15.64 -1.17 -5.62
CA GLU A 370 15.14 -2.47 -6.04
C GLU A 370 13.63 -2.38 -6.21
N ILE A 371 13.14 -2.62 -7.42
CA ILE A 371 11.71 -2.69 -7.71
C ILE A 371 11.33 -4.17 -7.73
N TYR A 372 10.39 -4.57 -6.89
CA TYR A 372 9.96 -5.97 -6.74
C TYR A 372 8.77 -6.29 -7.62
N SER A 373 7.77 -5.40 -7.64
CA SER A 373 6.60 -5.56 -8.49
C SER A 373 5.90 -4.24 -8.74
N ILE A 374 5.13 -4.20 -9.84
CA ILE A 374 4.23 -3.10 -10.20
C ILE A 374 2.87 -3.73 -10.47
N SER A 375 1.85 -3.28 -9.75
CA SER A 375 0.47 -3.73 -9.97
C SER A 375 -0.36 -2.58 -10.52
N ILE A 376 -0.99 -2.80 -11.68
CA ILE A 376 -2.02 -1.89 -12.18
C ILE A 376 -3.36 -2.41 -11.69
N ASN A 377 -4.15 -1.52 -11.12
CA ASN A 377 -5.48 -1.84 -10.64
C ASN A 377 -6.50 -1.00 -11.39
N HIS A 378 -7.51 -1.65 -11.98
CA HIS A 378 -8.54 -1.03 -12.80
C HIS A 378 -9.93 -1.56 -12.46
N SER A 379 -10.95 -0.75 -12.76
CA SER A 379 -12.37 -1.06 -12.52
C SER A 379 -13.01 -1.96 -13.58
N ALA A 380 -12.53 -1.95 -14.83
CA ALA A 380 -13.00 -2.87 -15.86
C ALA A 380 -12.08 -4.09 -15.94
N GLU A 381 -12.59 -5.23 -15.47
CA GLU A 381 -12.01 -6.54 -15.71
C GLU A 381 -11.96 -6.76 -17.24
N ASN A 382 -10.76 -7.05 -17.78
CA ASN A 382 -10.48 -7.47 -19.16
C ASN A 382 -10.04 -6.42 -20.20
N ASP A 383 -9.67 -5.21 -19.78
CA ASP A 383 -8.99 -4.29 -20.68
C ASP A 383 -7.47 -4.36 -20.45
N GLY A 384 -6.75 -4.91 -21.44
CA GLY A 384 -5.29 -4.86 -21.44
C GLY A 384 -4.76 -3.44 -21.47
N PHE A 385 -3.47 -3.30 -21.25
CA PHE A 385 -2.74 -2.04 -21.14
C PHE A 385 -1.65 -1.97 -22.21
N SER A 386 -1.40 -0.78 -22.74
CA SER A 386 -0.20 -0.49 -23.54
C SER A 386 0.49 0.74 -22.99
N GLY A 387 1.69 1.04 -23.51
CA GLY A 387 2.44 2.23 -23.17
C GLY A 387 3.79 1.92 -22.55
N THR A 388 4.25 2.78 -21.65
CA THR A 388 5.63 2.77 -21.17
C THR A 388 5.74 3.02 -19.67
N ILE A 389 6.70 2.33 -19.05
CA ILE A 389 7.25 2.65 -17.75
C ILE A 389 8.75 2.86 -17.95
N THR A 390 9.21 4.07 -17.65
CA THR A 390 10.62 4.45 -17.82
C THR A 390 11.23 4.83 -16.49
N VAL A 391 12.47 4.45 -16.25
CA VAL A 391 13.26 4.90 -15.11
C VAL A 391 14.38 5.77 -15.63
N ARG A 392 14.58 6.92 -14.99
CA ARG A 392 15.76 7.76 -15.11
C ARG A 392 16.56 7.66 -13.82
N ASP A 393 17.86 7.46 -13.94
CA ASP A 393 18.82 7.55 -12.84
C ASP A 393 20.17 8.09 -13.35
N ASP A 394 21.23 7.94 -12.57
CA ASP A 394 22.57 8.44 -12.91
C ASP A 394 23.17 7.81 -14.17
N ASP A 395 22.73 6.60 -14.55
CA ASP A 395 23.24 5.89 -15.73
C ASP A 395 22.39 6.18 -16.99
N GLY A 396 21.33 7.00 -16.87
CA GLY A 396 20.50 7.45 -17.98
C GLY A 396 19.05 6.99 -17.87
N VAL A 397 18.40 6.78 -19.02
CA VAL A 397 16.99 6.37 -19.09
C VAL A 397 16.89 4.91 -19.55
N SER A 398 16.08 4.11 -18.87
CA SER A 398 15.85 2.70 -19.19
C SER A 398 14.34 2.41 -19.20
N TYR A 399 13.91 1.50 -20.09
CA TYR A 399 12.53 1.01 -20.09
C TYR A 399 12.43 -0.17 -19.11
N VAL A 400 11.45 -0.10 -18.22
CA VAL A 400 11.02 -1.21 -17.36
C VAL A 400 9.82 -1.92 -17.98
N PHE A 401 9.07 -1.19 -18.80
CA PHE A 401 7.97 -1.73 -19.59
C PHE A 401 7.81 -0.89 -20.84
N LYS A 402 7.63 -1.55 -21.98
CA LYS A 402 7.26 -0.92 -23.23
C LYS A 402 6.49 -1.92 -24.06
N GLU A 403 5.20 -1.70 -24.19
CA GLU A 403 4.34 -2.50 -25.06
C GLU A 403 3.53 -1.55 -25.93
N ASP A 404 3.59 -1.75 -27.24
CA ASP A 404 2.79 -0.99 -28.19
C ASP A 404 1.38 -1.60 -28.30
N ASP A 405 1.25 -2.91 -28.05
CA ASP A 405 0.00 -3.66 -28.02
C ASP A 405 -0.57 -3.81 -26.60
N LEU A 406 -1.86 -4.15 -26.51
CA LEU A 406 -2.53 -4.35 -25.23
C LEU A 406 -2.13 -5.68 -24.60
N VAL A 407 -1.57 -5.62 -23.39
CA VAL A 407 -1.23 -6.77 -22.55
C VAL A 407 -2.06 -6.79 -21.27
N HIS A 408 -2.47 -7.97 -20.82
CA HIS A 408 -3.29 -8.10 -19.60
C HIS A 408 -2.43 -8.12 -18.34
N ASP A 409 -1.20 -8.63 -18.47
CA ASP A 409 -0.22 -8.66 -17.40
C ASP A 409 1.01 -7.84 -17.80
N ILE A 410 1.46 -6.98 -16.90
CA ILE A 410 2.76 -6.34 -17.04
C ILE A 410 3.83 -7.36 -16.67
N CYS A 411 4.43 -7.95 -17.70
CA CYS A 411 5.75 -8.51 -17.56
C CYS A 411 6.73 -7.34 -17.63
N LEU A 412 7.30 -6.98 -16.48
CA LEU A 412 8.34 -5.98 -16.45
C LEU A 412 9.50 -6.51 -17.31
N TRP A 413 9.90 -5.74 -18.32
CA TRP A 413 11.16 -5.91 -19.03
C TRP A 413 12.23 -5.59 -18.01
N TRP A 414 12.59 -6.60 -17.21
CA TRP A 414 13.40 -6.35 -16.05
C TRP A 414 14.76 -5.83 -16.53
N PRO A 415 15.18 -4.67 -16.01
CA PRO A 415 16.44 -4.05 -16.41
C PRO A 415 17.57 -5.05 -16.21
N SER A 416 18.54 -5.05 -17.11
CA SER A 416 19.82 -5.75 -16.95
C SER A 416 20.68 -5.21 -15.79
N ARG A 417 20.12 -4.34 -14.94
CA ARG A 417 20.80 -3.65 -13.83
C ARG A 417 19.80 -3.18 -12.76
N CYS A 418 20.30 -2.90 -11.57
CA CYS A 418 19.59 -2.15 -10.54
C CYS A 418 19.70 -0.64 -10.81
N PHE A 419 18.82 0.17 -10.19
CA PHE A 419 18.80 1.61 -10.43
C PHE A 419 19.50 2.40 -9.34
N LYS A 420 20.18 3.50 -9.68
CA LYS A 420 20.85 4.38 -8.72
C LYS A 420 19.83 5.34 -8.07
N ALA A 421 19.82 5.40 -6.75
CA ALA A 421 18.81 6.16 -5.99
C ALA A 421 18.87 7.69 -6.10
N PRO A 422 20.05 8.37 -6.11
CA PRO A 422 20.12 9.84 -5.97
C PRO A 422 19.29 10.64 -6.97
N ASN A 423 19.24 10.21 -8.23
CA ASN A 423 18.45 10.84 -9.29
C ASN A 423 17.35 9.91 -9.82
N PHE A 424 16.90 8.95 -9.01
CA PHE A 424 15.88 8.00 -9.42
C PHE A 424 14.54 8.71 -9.64
N ARG A 425 14.02 8.58 -10.86
CA ARG A 425 12.66 8.94 -11.21
C ARG A 425 12.06 7.91 -12.14
N MET A 426 10.89 7.38 -11.78
CA MET A 426 10.11 6.51 -12.66
C MET A 426 8.91 7.26 -13.22
N ASN A 427 8.72 7.23 -14.54
CA ASN A 427 7.60 7.86 -15.23
C ASN A 427 6.73 6.78 -15.88
N LEU A 428 5.42 6.90 -15.71
CA LEU A 428 4.42 5.96 -16.20
C LEU A 428 3.53 6.69 -17.21
N LYS A 429 3.39 6.09 -18.39
CA LYS A 429 2.46 6.53 -19.44
C LYS A 429 1.78 5.28 -19.97
N LEU A 430 0.66 4.93 -19.36
CA LEU A 430 -0.09 3.73 -19.64
C LEU A 430 -1.46 4.10 -20.22
N LEU A 431 -1.89 3.34 -21.22
CA LEU A 431 -3.13 3.53 -21.96
C LEU A 431 -3.97 2.25 -21.90
N TYR A 432 -5.30 2.43 -21.90
CA TYR A 432 -6.30 1.41 -22.19
C TYR A 432 -6.53 1.28 -23.69
N ARG A 433 -7.52 0.44 -24.05
CA ARG A 433 -8.14 0.40 -25.40
C ARG A 433 -8.39 1.82 -25.92
N GLU A 434 -8.18 1.99 -27.22
CA GLU A 434 -8.49 3.24 -27.96
C GLU A 434 -7.71 4.48 -27.48
N GLY A 435 -6.60 4.31 -26.76
CA GLY A 435 -5.72 5.41 -26.37
C GLY A 435 -6.21 6.20 -25.14
N ILE A 436 -7.20 5.69 -24.42
CA ILE A 436 -7.66 6.30 -23.16
C ILE A 436 -6.55 6.18 -22.11
N THR A 437 -6.16 7.28 -21.48
CA THR A 437 -5.11 7.25 -20.44
C THR A 437 -5.53 6.39 -19.26
N ALA A 438 -4.79 5.30 -19.02
CA ALA A 438 -4.94 4.49 -17.84
C ALA A 438 -4.24 5.13 -16.65
N CYS A 439 -2.97 5.47 -16.82
CA CYS A 439 -2.18 6.12 -15.79
C CYS A 439 -1.11 7.00 -16.43
N HIS A 440 -1.07 8.27 -16.01
CA HIS A 440 0.01 9.18 -16.38
C HIS A 440 0.52 9.88 -15.11
N GLY A 441 1.73 9.52 -14.69
CA GLY A 441 2.28 10.03 -13.45
C GLY A 441 3.73 9.61 -13.24
N TYR A 442 4.27 9.95 -12.07
CA TYR A 442 5.66 9.70 -11.77
C TYR A 442 5.94 9.42 -10.29
N LEU A 443 6.90 8.52 -10.05
CA LEU A 443 7.56 8.28 -8.78
C LEU A 443 8.88 9.04 -8.78
N ASP A 444 9.09 9.89 -7.80
CA ASP A 444 10.31 10.67 -7.62
C ASP A 444 10.83 10.45 -6.21
N LEU A 445 12.00 9.82 -6.10
CA LEU A 445 12.67 9.62 -4.83
C LEU A 445 13.48 10.86 -4.51
N SER A 446 12.81 11.97 -4.23
CA SER A 446 13.45 13.08 -3.54
C SER A 446 14.07 12.53 -2.26
N TYR A 447 15.39 12.58 -2.14
CA TYR A 447 16.14 11.90 -1.09
C TYR A 447 15.56 12.17 0.30
N GLN A 448 15.10 11.10 0.96
CA GLN A 448 14.57 11.11 2.32
C GLN A 448 15.24 9.98 3.10
N PRO A 449 16.14 10.28 4.06
CA PRO A 449 16.86 9.28 4.85
C PRO A 449 15.97 8.21 5.49
N GLU A 450 14.75 8.58 5.88
CA GLU A 450 13.71 7.76 6.49
C GLU A 450 13.20 6.61 5.58
N HIS A 451 13.41 6.71 4.27
CA HIS A 451 13.01 5.70 3.29
C HIS A 451 14.08 4.61 3.06
N LEU A 452 15.29 4.81 3.59
CA LEU A 452 16.40 3.88 3.36
C LEU A 452 16.19 2.57 4.11
N ASN A 453 16.54 1.47 3.44
CA ASN A 453 16.44 0.10 3.92
C ASN A 453 15.05 -0.26 4.44
N LYS A 454 14.00 0.29 3.80
CA LYS A 454 12.59 -0.06 4.06
C LYS A 454 11.93 -0.68 2.82
N LYS A 455 10.86 -1.45 3.04
CA LYS A 455 9.90 -1.84 2.01
C LYS A 455 8.92 -0.69 1.84
N LEU A 456 8.86 -0.13 0.64
CA LEU A 456 8.07 1.05 0.32
C LEU A 456 7.03 0.70 -0.74
N CYS A 457 5.84 1.28 -0.56
CA CYS A 457 4.73 1.15 -1.48
C CYS A 457 4.31 2.54 -1.93
N SER A 458 4.37 2.79 -3.24
CA SER A 458 3.96 4.06 -3.82
C SER A 458 2.78 3.87 -4.77
N VAL A 459 1.76 4.70 -4.62
CA VAL A 459 0.55 4.69 -5.44
C VAL A 459 0.52 5.92 -6.33
N ILE A 460 0.38 5.72 -7.63
CA ILE A 460 0.15 6.78 -8.62
C ILE A 460 -1.31 6.67 -9.05
N ARG A 461 -2.08 7.73 -8.80
CA ARG A 461 -3.50 7.78 -9.12
C ARG A 461 -3.72 8.16 -10.59
N SER A 462 -4.93 7.85 -11.03
CA SER A 462 -5.54 8.32 -12.26
C SER A 462 -7.06 8.25 -12.06
N ASN A 463 -7.82 8.84 -12.97
CA ASN A 463 -9.28 8.96 -12.82
C ASN A 463 -10.00 7.60 -12.84
N LEU A 464 -9.47 6.61 -13.57
CA LEU A 464 -10.12 5.30 -13.78
C LEU A 464 -9.33 4.14 -13.16
N SER A 465 -8.09 4.37 -12.75
CA SER A 465 -7.18 3.34 -12.23
C SER A 465 -6.10 3.93 -11.36
N PHE A 466 -5.32 3.06 -10.75
CA PHE A 466 -4.09 3.44 -10.09
C PHE A 466 -3.01 2.39 -10.32
N VAL A 467 -1.76 2.82 -10.19
CA VAL A 467 -0.60 1.94 -10.23
C VAL A 467 0.06 1.93 -8.87
N THR A 468 0.34 0.75 -8.36
CA THR A 468 1.10 0.56 -7.12
C THR A 468 2.47 -0.01 -7.46
N ILE A 469 3.51 0.59 -6.89
CA ILE A 469 4.91 0.24 -7.10
C ILE A 469 5.48 -0.20 -5.76
N TYR A 470 6.00 -1.42 -5.70
CA TYR A 470 6.61 -2.02 -4.52
C TYR A 470 8.12 -2.06 -4.69
N TYR A 471 8.84 -1.38 -3.81
CA TYR A 471 10.29 -1.20 -3.96
C TYR A 471 11.00 -1.02 -2.62
N SER A 472 12.32 -1.06 -2.65
CA SER A 472 13.19 -0.70 -1.53
C SER A 472 14.32 0.18 -2.02
N VAL A 473 14.74 1.13 -1.19
CA VAL A 473 15.94 1.93 -1.41
C VAL A 473 17.00 1.44 -0.46
N PHE A 474 18.03 0.76 -0.95
CA PHE A 474 19.10 0.24 -0.12
C PHE A 474 20.26 1.23 -0.06
N ARG A 475 20.84 1.38 1.13
CA ARG A 475 22.12 2.05 1.32
C ARG A 475 23.21 1.01 1.56
N LYS A 476 24.42 1.24 1.06
CA LYS A 476 25.55 0.32 1.26
C LYS A 476 25.23 -1.07 0.72
N CYS A 477 24.87 -1.13 -0.56
CA CYS A 477 24.43 -2.34 -1.22
C CYS A 477 25.26 -2.64 -2.47
N LEU A 478 25.15 -3.87 -2.95
CA LEU A 478 25.74 -4.36 -4.20
C LEU A 478 24.64 -4.89 -5.11
N GLN A 479 24.92 -4.85 -6.42
CA GLN A 479 24.12 -5.55 -7.41
C GLN A 479 24.60 -6.99 -7.52
N GLY A 480 23.68 -7.96 -7.52
CA GLY A 480 23.97 -9.38 -7.70
C GLY A 480 23.35 -9.90 -9.00
N ASN A 481 24.16 -10.49 -9.86
CA ASN A 481 23.73 -11.22 -11.05
C ASN A 481 23.44 -12.67 -10.69
N VAL A 482 22.23 -13.12 -10.98
CA VAL A 482 21.71 -14.46 -10.67
C VAL A 482 21.71 -15.31 -11.94
N PHE A 483 22.28 -16.50 -11.83
CA PHE A 483 22.23 -17.52 -12.86
C PHE A 483 21.64 -18.80 -12.27
N ILE A 484 20.62 -19.36 -12.93
CA ILE A 484 20.00 -20.61 -12.48
C ILE A 484 20.09 -21.63 -13.59
N LYS A 485 20.73 -22.76 -13.28
CA LYS A 485 20.91 -23.89 -14.18
C LYS A 485 20.18 -25.11 -13.63
N PHE A 486 19.40 -25.75 -14.50
CA PHE A 486 18.74 -27.01 -14.23
C PHE A 486 19.52 -28.16 -14.86
N ILE A 487 19.69 -29.24 -14.10
CA ILE A 487 20.32 -30.48 -14.56
C ILE A 487 19.39 -31.66 -14.26
N SER A 488 19.12 -32.50 -15.26
CA SER A 488 18.37 -33.74 -15.12
C SER A 488 19.30 -34.97 -15.13
N PRO A 489 18.93 -36.08 -14.46
CA PRO A 489 19.68 -37.31 -14.55
C PRO A 489 19.50 -37.93 -15.93
N GLY A 490 20.59 -37.97 -16.70
CA GLY A 490 20.62 -38.49 -18.07
C GLY A 490 20.57 -37.37 -19.11
N SER A 491 20.26 -37.71 -20.37
CA SER A 491 20.21 -36.75 -21.49
C SER A 491 18.79 -36.49 -21.98
N ALA A 492 17.78 -36.86 -21.19
CA ALA A 492 16.38 -36.70 -21.55
C ALA A 492 15.87 -35.32 -21.10
N PRO A 493 15.11 -34.61 -21.95
CA PRO A 493 14.46 -33.37 -21.58
C PRO A 493 13.31 -33.63 -20.59
N MET A 494 12.97 -32.59 -19.83
CA MET A 494 12.01 -32.64 -18.73
C MET A 494 11.05 -31.47 -18.80
N ASP A 495 9.87 -31.66 -18.23
CA ASP A 495 8.92 -30.59 -17.98
C ASP A 495 9.06 -30.14 -16.52
N VAL A 496 9.19 -28.84 -16.27
CA VAL A 496 9.25 -28.28 -14.91
C VAL A 496 8.08 -27.36 -14.64
N ASP A 497 7.59 -27.38 -13.41
CA ASP A 497 6.56 -26.47 -12.88
C ASP A 497 7.06 -25.88 -11.56
N GLY A 498 6.53 -24.73 -11.17
CA GLY A 498 6.81 -24.09 -9.90
C GLY A 498 7.53 -22.76 -10.05
N SER A 499 8.29 -22.39 -9.02
CA SER A 499 8.80 -21.03 -8.85
C SER A 499 10.10 -20.95 -8.06
N ILE A 500 10.85 -19.89 -8.35
CA ILE A 500 12.07 -19.51 -7.65
C ILE A 500 12.01 -18.02 -7.36
N PHE A 501 12.17 -17.68 -6.08
CA PHE A 501 12.12 -16.30 -5.59
C PHE A 501 13.43 -15.91 -4.92
N ALA A 502 13.78 -14.63 -4.98
CA ALA A 502 14.83 -14.04 -4.16
C ALA A 502 14.27 -12.99 -3.22
N GLN A 503 14.87 -12.90 -2.03
CA GLN A 503 14.59 -11.87 -1.04
C GLN A 503 15.85 -11.54 -0.25
N THR A 504 15.90 -10.35 0.33
CA THR A 504 16.98 -9.98 1.26
C THR A 504 16.64 -10.43 2.68
N SER A 505 17.63 -10.87 3.45
CA SER A 505 17.42 -11.33 4.83
C SER A 505 17.13 -10.21 5.82
N ASN A 506 17.35 -8.95 5.42
CA ASN A 506 17.16 -7.78 6.28
C ASN A 506 15.67 -7.47 6.47
N PHE A 507 14.81 -8.05 5.63
CA PHE A 507 13.38 -7.91 5.78
C PHE A 507 12.76 -9.19 6.30
N GLU A 508 11.90 -9.03 7.28
CA GLU A 508 11.00 -10.09 7.66
C GLU A 508 9.97 -10.31 6.55
N GLU A 509 9.53 -11.56 6.42
CA GLU A 509 8.57 -11.95 5.41
C GLU A 509 7.17 -12.15 5.99
N THR A 510 6.27 -11.24 5.64
CA THR A 510 4.84 -11.36 5.88
C THR A 510 4.18 -12.10 4.72
N SER A 511 2.95 -12.62 4.91
CA SER A 511 2.20 -13.22 3.80
C SER A 511 2.00 -12.21 2.67
N TYR A 512 1.76 -10.95 3.03
CA TYR A 512 1.71 -9.81 2.11
C TYR A 512 3.02 -9.62 1.32
N ASP A 513 4.17 -9.67 1.99
CA ASP A 513 5.47 -9.53 1.32
C ASP A 513 5.73 -10.61 0.28
N LYS A 514 5.20 -11.83 0.48
CA LYS A 514 5.35 -12.92 -0.48
C LYS A 514 4.71 -12.60 -1.83
N TYR A 515 3.67 -11.77 -1.84
CA TYR A 515 2.98 -11.36 -3.07
C TYR A 515 3.65 -10.17 -3.73
N PHE A 516 4.13 -9.19 -2.96
CA PHE A 516 4.50 -7.88 -3.52
C PHE A 516 5.99 -7.52 -3.43
N TYR A 517 6.73 -8.04 -2.44
CA TYR A 517 8.12 -7.68 -2.14
C TYR A 517 9.12 -8.82 -2.38
N ARG A 518 8.75 -9.81 -3.19
CA ARG A 518 9.66 -10.87 -3.64
C ARG A 518 10.14 -10.59 -5.05
N ASN A 519 11.43 -10.81 -5.28
CA ASN A 519 11.96 -10.89 -6.63
C ASN A 519 11.57 -12.23 -7.24
N VAL A 520 10.67 -12.22 -8.21
CA VAL A 520 10.33 -13.42 -8.98
C VAL A 520 11.45 -13.67 -9.98
N LEU A 521 12.30 -14.66 -9.70
CA LEU A 521 13.40 -15.01 -10.59
C LEU A 521 12.90 -15.94 -11.70
N PHE A 522 12.08 -16.93 -11.34
CA PHE A 522 11.46 -17.87 -12.27
C PHE A 522 10.08 -18.24 -11.74
N LYS A 523 9.06 -18.26 -12.60
CA LYS A 523 7.72 -18.75 -12.25
C LYS A 523 7.05 -19.28 -13.49
N VAL A 524 6.59 -20.51 -13.44
CA VAL A 524 5.74 -21.10 -14.48
C VAL A 524 4.28 -20.68 -14.19
N PRO A 525 3.52 -20.21 -15.19
CA PRO A 525 2.10 -19.92 -15.02
C PRO A 525 1.32 -21.19 -14.64
N ASP A 526 0.24 -21.01 -13.89
CA ASP A 526 -0.59 -22.13 -13.42
C ASP A 526 -1.07 -22.99 -14.59
N HIS A 527 -1.06 -24.32 -14.39
CA HIS A 527 -1.49 -25.33 -15.35
C HIS A 527 -0.63 -25.47 -16.62
N ILE A 528 0.57 -24.88 -16.64
CA ILE A 528 1.54 -25.01 -17.73
C ILE A 528 2.83 -25.62 -17.15
N THR A 529 3.63 -26.26 -18.01
CA THR A 529 5.01 -26.66 -17.68
C THR A 529 5.99 -25.98 -18.62
N TYR A 530 7.20 -25.76 -18.14
CA TYR A 530 8.31 -25.27 -18.94
C TYR A 530 9.19 -26.44 -19.38
N TYR A 531 9.46 -26.54 -20.69
CA TYR A 531 10.33 -27.57 -21.24
C TYR A 531 11.80 -27.19 -21.01
N CYS A 532 12.52 -28.05 -20.30
CA CYS A 532 13.95 -27.93 -20.04
C CYS A 532 14.74 -29.05 -20.74
N GLU A 533 15.84 -28.68 -21.39
CA GLU A 533 16.86 -29.66 -21.76
C GLU A 533 17.58 -30.18 -20.53
N SER A 534 18.28 -31.32 -20.67
CA SER A 534 18.91 -32.02 -19.54
C SER A 534 19.97 -31.19 -18.82
N GLU A 535 20.52 -30.17 -19.47
CA GLU A 535 21.46 -29.23 -18.89
C GLU A 535 21.20 -27.85 -19.50
N SER A 536 20.41 -27.01 -18.83
CA SER A 536 19.99 -25.73 -19.39
C SER A 536 19.87 -24.63 -18.35
N TYR A 537 20.05 -23.38 -18.77
CA TYR A 537 19.72 -22.23 -17.94
C TYR A 537 18.22 -21.99 -17.96
N LEU A 538 17.63 -21.78 -16.79
CA LEU A 538 16.22 -21.41 -16.70
C LEU A 538 16.05 -19.97 -17.20
N PRO A 539 14.96 -19.67 -17.95
CA PRO A 539 14.66 -18.33 -18.42
C PRO A 539 14.20 -17.49 -17.23
N LEU A 540 15.11 -16.67 -16.71
CA LEU A 540 14.77 -15.82 -15.57
C LEU A 540 13.87 -14.67 -16.01
N GLN A 541 12.81 -14.43 -15.25
CA GLN A 541 12.04 -13.18 -15.31
C GLN A 541 12.94 -12.03 -14.85
N LYS A 542 13.66 -12.22 -13.73
CA LYS A 542 14.62 -11.25 -13.20
C LYS A 542 15.96 -11.94 -12.90
N SER A 543 17.05 -11.43 -13.46
CA SER A 543 18.40 -11.98 -13.29
C SER A 543 19.34 -11.08 -12.47
N VAL A 544 18.85 -9.94 -11.99
CA VAL A 544 19.64 -8.97 -11.24
C VAL A 544 18.89 -8.57 -9.98
N ILE A 545 19.55 -8.55 -8.83
CA ILE A 545 18.95 -8.21 -7.53
C ILE A 545 19.86 -7.27 -6.73
N VAL A 546 19.29 -6.56 -5.75
CA VAL A 546 20.07 -5.77 -4.78
C VAL A 546 20.28 -6.55 -3.49
N GLY A 547 21.52 -6.55 -2.98
CA GLY A 547 21.87 -7.08 -1.67
C GLY A 547 22.50 -6.00 -0.78
N PRO A 548 21.97 -5.72 0.44
CA PRO A 548 22.64 -4.85 1.40
C PRO A 548 23.88 -5.56 1.99
N ILE A 549 24.99 -4.85 2.15
CA ILE A 549 26.30 -5.44 2.55
C ILE A 549 26.26 -6.07 3.94
N ASP A 550 25.44 -5.54 4.84
CA ASP A 550 25.21 -6.09 6.19
C ASP A 550 24.25 -7.29 6.21
N GLY A 551 23.74 -7.69 5.04
CA GLY A 551 22.74 -8.72 4.89
C GLY A 551 23.19 -9.94 4.11
N SER A 552 22.19 -10.70 3.68
CA SER A 552 22.31 -11.83 2.78
C SER A 552 21.10 -11.87 1.84
N VAL A 553 21.25 -12.58 0.73
CA VAL A 553 20.12 -12.90 -0.15
C VAL A 553 19.71 -14.33 0.09
N ILE A 554 18.42 -14.57 0.26
CA ILE A 554 17.83 -15.90 0.34
C ILE A 554 17.13 -16.16 -0.99
N ILE A 555 17.50 -17.26 -1.65
CA ILE A 555 16.83 -17.77 -2.85
C ILE A 555 16.06 -19.02 -2.45
N THR A 556 14.73 -18.93 -2.56
CA THR A 556 13.79 -20.02 -2.25
C THR A 556 13.37 -20.68 -3.54
N THR A 557 13.50 -22.00 -3.59
CA THR A 557 13.12 -22.84 -4.74
C THR A 557 11.95 -23.73 -4.35
N ASP A 558 10.94 -23.79 -5.20
CA ASP A 558 9.86 -24.79 -5.17
C ASP A 558 9.55 -25.20 -6.61
N VAL A 559 10.29 -26.20 -7.10
CA VAL A 559 10.18 -26.70 -8.47
C VAL A 559 9.83 -28.18 -8.46
N VAL A 560 8.81 -28.54 -9.23
CA VAL A 560 8.38 -29.90 -9.48
C VAL A 560 8.83 -30.31 -10.88
N VAL A 561 9.44 -31.48 -11.00
CA VAL A 561 9.94 -32.02 -12.26
C VAL A 561 9.06 -33.18 -12.71
N TYR A 562 8.68 -33.18 -13.98
CA TYR A 562 7.91 -34.21 -14.64
C TYR A 562 8.75 -34.83 -15.76
N LYS A 563 8.66 -36.15 -15.90
CA LYS A 563 9.16 -36.82 -17.08
C LYS A 563 8.32 -36.40 -18.27
N ALA A 564 8.96 -35.95 -19.35
CA ALA A 564 8.26 -35.60 -20.58
C ALA A 564 7.28 -36.73 -20.97
N PHE A 565 6.03 -36.37 -21.27
CA PHE A 565 4.93 -37.27 -21.65
C PHE A 565 4.35 -38.20 -20.58
N ALA A 566 4.95 -38.28 -19.39
CA ALA A 566 4.40 -39.01 -18.25
C ALA A 566 3.95 -37.96 -17.22
N ARG A 567 2.64 -37.72 -17.10
CA ARG A 567 2.04 -36.74 -16.16
C ARG A 567 2.20 -37.14 -14.67
N TYR A 568 3.31 -37.75 -14.31
CA TYR A 568 3.67 -38.15 -12.96
C TYR A 568 4.88 -37.34 -12.52
N ASN A 569 4.80 -36.79 -11.30
CA ASN A 569 5.90 -36.06 -10.68
C ASN A 569 7.06 -37.03 -10.49
N ASP A 570 8.21 -36.70 -11.07
CA ASP A 570 9.44 -37.47 -10.87
C ASP A 570 10.16 -36.97 -9.62
N ALA A 571 10.37 -35.66 -9.50
CA ALA A 571 11.07 -35.08 -8.36
C ALA A 571 10.47 -33.75 -7.90
N VAL A 572 10.78 -33.39 -6.66
CA VAL A 572 10.47 -32.09 -6.07
C VAL A 572 11.76 -31.50 -5.50
N LEU A 573 12.13 -30.32 -5.98
CA LEU A 573 13.31 -29.55 -5.60
C LEU A 573 12.83 -28.36 -4.77
N ARG A 574 12.89 -28.50 -3.44
CA ARG A 574 12.44 -27.49 -2.48
C ARG A 574 13.52 -27.14 -1.49
N GLY A 575 13.73 -25.85 -1.26
CA GLY A 575 14.66 -25.39 -0.22
C GLY A 575 15.05 -23.92 -0.34
N ASP A 576 15.73 -23.44 0.69
CA ASP A 576 16.25 -22.08 0.79
C ASP A 576 17.78 -22.08 0.72
N MET A 577 18.35 -21.22 -0.11
CA MET A 577 19.78 -21.00 -0.24
C MET A 577 20.13 -19.57 0.18
N LYS A 578 20.91 -19.43 1.25
CA LYS A 578 21.34 -18.12 1.78
C LYS A 578 22.72 -17.75 1.26
N PHE A 579 22.86 -16.67 0.50
CA PHE A 579 24.09 -16.15 -0.11
C PHE A 579 24.57 -14.90 0.64
N LYS A 580 25.86 -14.86 0.99
CA LYS A 580 26.44 -13.67 1.64
C LYS A 580 26.68 -12.57 0.59
N VAL A 581 26.30 -11.33 0.90
CA VAL A 581 26.52 -10.21 -0.02
C VAL A 581 28.01 -9.89 -0.14
N GLY A 582 28.48 -9.69 -1.38
CA GLY A 582 29.88 -9.41 -1.69
C GLY A 582 30.78 -10.63 -1.83
N HIS A 583 30.21 -11.85 -1.76
CA HIS A 583 30.92 -13.10 -2.02
C HIS A 583 30.25 -13.84 -3.17
N ASP A 584 30.98 -14.02 -4.25
CA ASP A 584 30.52 -14.84 -5.38
C ASP A 584 30.39 -16.29 -4.92
N GLU A 585 29.20 -16.85 -5.02
CA GLU A 585 28.86 -18.15 -4.45
C GLU A 585 27.97 -18.94 -5.41
N THR A 586 28.20 -20.26 -5.46
CA THR A 586 27.34 -21.22 -6.15
C THR A 586 26.79 -22.22 -5.15
N LYS A 587 25.48 -22.46 -5.16
CA LYS A 587 24.79 -23.43 -4.30
C LYS A 587 23.90 -24.33 -5.14
N ILE A 588 23.63 -25.51 -4.61
CA ILE A 588 22.92 -26.56 -5.33
C ILE A 588 21.83 -27.13 -4.43
N ILE A 589 20.62 -27.24 -4.99
CA ILE A 589 19.54 -28.07 -4.45
C ILE A 589 19.46 -29.33 -5.31
N MET A 590 19.48 -30.49 -4.67
CA MET A 590 19.43 -31.78 -5.37
C MET A 590 18.32 -32.66 -4.82
N SER A 591 17.63 -33.36 -5.72
CA SER A 591 16.58 -34.33 -5.37
C SER A 591 16.49 -35.36 -6.47
N GLN A 592 16.61 -36.65 -6.11
CA GLN A 592 16.45 -37.78 -7.03
C GLN A 592 17.32 -37.70 -8.31
N GLY A 593 18.53 -37.15 -8.20
CA GLY A 593 19.46 -36.98 -9.34
C GLY A 593 19.19 -35.75 -10.21
N TYR A 594 18.15 -34.97 -9.90
CA TYR A 594 17.93 -33.64 -10.47
C TYR A 594 18.64 -32.59 -9.63
N GLU A 595 19.14 -31.53 -10.27
CA GLU A 595 19.85 -30.43 -9.62
C GLU A 595 19.33 -29.08 -10.11
N ILE A 596 19.18 -28.14 -9.18
CA ILE A 596 19.10 -26.71 -9.45
C ILE A 596 20.35 -26.07 -8.89
N ILE A 597 21.20 -25.55 -9.78
CA ILE A 597 22.43 -24.84 -9.46
C ILE A 597 22.14 -23.36 -9.55
N VAL A 598 22.36 -22.63 -8.46
CA VAL A 598 22.20 -21.19 -8.39
C VAL A 598 23.55 -20.55 -8.13
N THR A 599 23.97 -19.67 -9.05
CA THR A 599 25.19 -18.88 -8.94
C THR A 599 24.83 -17.41 -8.78
N LEU A 600 25.41 -16.76 -7.78
CA LEU A 600 25.25 -15.33 -7.51
C LEU A 600 26.61 -14.64 -7.61
N GLN A 601 26.70 -13.63 -8.48
CA GLN A 601 27.91 -12.85 -8.72
C GLN A 601 27.69 -11.37 -8.40
N TRP A 602 28.53 -10.78 -7.56
CA TRP A 602 28.36 -9.41 -7.09
C TRP A 602 29.17 -8.41 -7.92
N VAL A 603 28.54 -7.28 -8.24
CA VAL A 603 29.12 -6.21 -9.06
C VAL A 603 29.00 -4.86 -8.34
N TYR A 604 30.04 -4.05 -8.46
CA TYR A 604 30.05 -2.63 -8.08
C TYR A 604 29.58 -1.81 -9.29
N VAL A 605 28.51 -1.01 -9.12
CA VAL A 605 27.82 -0.28 -10.22
C VAL A 605 28.24 1.19 -10.35
#